data_AF-A0A0Q8QNR7-F1
#
_entry.id   AF-A0A0Q8QNR7-F1
#
_cell.length_a   1.000
_cell.length_b   1.000
_cell.length_c   1.000
_cell.angle_alpha   90.00
_cell.angle_beta   90.00
_cell.angle_gamma   90.00
#
_symmetry.space_group_name_H-M   'P 1'
#
loop_
_entity.id
_entity.type
_entity.pdbx_description
1 polymer ?
#
loop_
_entity_poly.entity_id
_entity_poly.type
_entity_poly.pdbx_seq_one_letter_code
_entity_poly.pdbx_strand_id
1 'polypeptide(L)'
;MTSDFEEKACALRQKWMTALIGERFQEVERDLQELRLLATTRDEIFGVQGDFASLYAFQNDLVKAEAARRAQIAIDESRVEGWLGLAEHFHYYDENLEKAFNHIEKALVVAMDSSDLVRQVLGVKIRICLKMANYQAVEQALEMLVGYQLPPGAFDVALESDFLSKVPLGEVSAELIARYQSLLKARGT
;
A
#
# COMPACT_ATOMS: atom_id res chain seq x y z
N MET A 1 -17.34 -8.11 21.59
CA MET A 1 -17.48 -6.77 22.20
C MET A 1 -16.49 -5.90 21.49
N THR A 2 -16.96 -4.91 20.75
CA THR A 2 -16.13 -3.90 20.07
C THR A 2 -15.45 -3.05 21.14
N SER A 3 -14.17 -2.70 20.98
CA SER A 3 -13.48 -1.86 21.98
C SER A 3 -13.96 -0.40 21.88
N ASP A 4 -13.88 0.37 22.97
CA ASP A 4 -14.15 1.81 22.96
C ASP A 4 -13.32 2.55 21.89
N PHE A 5 -12.11 2.05 21.62
CA PHE A 5 -11.24 2.54 20.55
C PHE A 5 -11.85 2.30 19.16
N GLU A 6 -12.26 1.05 18.86
CA GLU A 6 -12.81 0.67 17.55
C GLU A 6 -14.10 1.44 17.23
N GLU A 7 -14.98 1.60 18.21
CA GLU A 7 -16.22 2.36 18.06
C GLU A 7 -15.92 3.84 17.76
N LYS A 8 -15.00 4.45 18.52
CA LYS A 8 -14.61 5.85 18.30
C LYS A 8 -13.89 6.03 16.96
N ALA A 9 -12.98 5.14 16.60
CA ALA A 9 -12.22 5.21 15.35
C ALA A 9 -13.16 5.11 14.14
N CYS A 10 -14.15 4.20 14.17
CA CYS A 10 -15.16 4.08 13.12
C CYS A 10 -15.98 5.37 12.98
N ALA A 11 -16.49 5.91 14.08
CA ALA A 11 -17.29 7.14 14.08
C ALA A 11 -16.52 8.37 13.58
N LEU A 12 -15.21 8.46 13.88
CA LEU A 12 -14.35 9.54 13.42
C LEU A 12 -14.02 9.43 11.93
N ARG A 13 -13.62 8.23 11.45
CA ARG A 13 -13.28 8.00 10.04
C ARG A 13 -14.42 8.35 9.07
N GLN A 14 -15.67 8.13 9.46
CA GLN A 14 -16.84 8.54 8.67
C GLN A 14 -16.92 10.06 8.47
N LYS A 15 -16.49 10.85 9.47
CA LYS A 15 -16.53 12.31 9.43
C LYS A 15 -15.30 12.90 8.76
N TRP A 16 -14.15 12.24 8.86
CA TRP A 16 -12.89 12.73 8.32
C TRP A 16 -12.95 12.98 6.82
N MET A 17 -13.66 12.17 6.03
CA MET A 17 -13.77 12.43 4.58
C MET A 17 -14.37 13.81 4.28
N THR A 18 -15.43 14.21 5.00
CA THR A 18 -16.02 15.55 4.86
C THR A 18 -15.11 16.65 5.40
N ALA A 19 -14.30 16.37 6.42
CA ALA A 19 -13.31 17.31 6.94
C ALA A 19 -12.14 17.50 5.97
N LEU A 20 -11.58 16.42 5.42
CA LEU A 20 -10.50 16.42 4.44
C LEU A 20 -10.89 17.17 3.17
N ILE A 21 -12.08 16.89 2.61
CA ILE A 21 -12.60 17.61 1.43
C ILE A 21 -12.79 19.10 1.73
N GLY A 22 -13.23 19.44 2.94
CA GLY A 22 -13.38 20.83 3.37
C GLY A 22 -12.10 21.45 3.94
N GLU A 23 -10.93 20.82 3.73
CA GLU A 23 -9.61 21.27 4.20
C GLU A 23 -9.53 21.56 5.71
N ARG A 24 -10.40 20.96 6.52
CA ARG A 24 -10.41 21.07 7.99
C ARG A 24 -9.41 20.12 8.63
N PHE A 25 -8.16 20.19 8.20
CA PHE A 25 -7.12 19.25 8.58
C PHE A 25 -6.79 19.23 10.07
N GLN A 26 -6.87 20.40 10.74
CA GLN A 26 -6.65 20.52 12.18
C GLN A 26 -7.70 19.74 13.00
N GLU A 27 -8.93 19.62 12.48
CA GLU A 27 -9.99 18.82 13.10
C GLU A 27 -9.60 17.34 13.10
N VAL A 28 -9.19 16.83 11.94
CA VAL A 28 -8.74 15.44 11.77
C VAL A 28 -7.49 15.15 12.59
N GLU A 29 -6.53 16.07 12.62
CA GLU A 29 -5.30 15.90 13.41
C GLU A 29 -5.59 15.80 14.91
N ARG A 30 -6.46 16.67 15.44
CA ARG A 30 -6.88 16.61 16.85
C ARG A 30 -7.57 15.29 17.16
N ASP A 31 -8.50 14.86 16.30
CA ASP A 31 -9.21 13.60 16.47
C ASP A 31 -8.26 12.39 16.45
N LEU A 32 -7.22 12.42 15.61
CA LEU A 32 -6.16 11.41 15.59
C LEU A 32 -5.30 11.40 16.85
N GLN A 33 -4.97 12.57 17.41
CA GLN A 33 -4.27 12.64 18.69
C GLN A 33 -5.11 12.05 19.82
N GLU A 34 -6.43 12.30 19.82
CA GLU A 34 -7.33 11.66 20.79
C GLU A 34 -7.37 10.14 20.63
N LEU A 35 -7.46 9.63 19.40
CA LEU A 35 -7.41 8.19 19.15
C LEU A 35 -6.08 7.58 19.58
N ARG A 36 -4.97 8.27 19.35
CA ARG A 36 -3.64 7.82 19.77
C ARG A 36 -3.56 7.64 21.29
N LEU A 37 -4.18 8.52 22.07
CA LEU A 37 -4.21 8.42 23.53
C LEU A 37 -5.09 7.28 24.04
N LEU A 38 -6.07 6.85 23.23
CA LEU A 38 -6.96 5.73 23.54
C LEU A 38 -6.43 4.39 23.04
N ALA A 39 -5.52 4.38 22.07
CA ALA A 39 -4.90 3.17 21.56
C ALA A 39 -4.05 2.51 22.65
N THR A 40 -4.40 1.28 23.00
CA THR A 40 -3.70 0.52 24.05
C THR A 40 -2.97 -0.70 23.51
N THR A 41 -3.35 -1.17 22.32
CA THR A 41 -2.71 -2.31 21.67
C THR A 41 -1.77 -1.87 20.56
N ARG A 42 -0.83 -2.76 20.21
CA ARG A 42 0.12 -2.54 19.11
C ARG A 42 -0.60 -2.26 17.79
N ASP A 43 -1.67 -2.99 17.51
CA ASP A 43 -2.49 -2.88 16.30
C ASP A 43 -3.20 -1.55 16.20
N GLU A 44 -3.79 -1.08 17.30
CA GLU A 44 -4.46 0.21 17.37
C GLU A 44 -3.46 1.35 17.13
N ILE A 45 -2.29 1.30 17.79
CA ILE A 45 -1.23 2.30 17.62
C ILE A 45 -0.70 2.29 16.17
N PHE A 46 -0.50 1.10 15.60
CA PHE A 46 -0.09 0.94 14.20
C PHE A 46 -1.10 1.54 13.23
N GLY A 47 -2.40 1.28 13.45
CA GLY A 47 -3.49 1.82 12.63
C GLY A 47 -3.56 3.35 12.70
N VAL A 48 -3.53 3.92 13.90
CA VAL A 48 -3.52 5.39 14.09
C VAL A 48 -2.33 6.04 13.39
N GLN A 49 -1.16 5.39 13.44
CA GLN A 49 0.04 5.92 12.80
C GLN A 49 -0.06 5.92 11.26
N GLY A 50 -0.76 4.94 10.69
CA GLY A 50 -1.14 4.92 9.28
C GLY A 50 -2.12 6.03 8.90
N ASP A 51 -3.09 6.31 9.77
CA ASP A 51 -4.05 7.40 9.55
C ASP A 51 -3.36 8.79 9.59
N PHE A 52 -2.39 9.00 10.48
CA PHE A 52 -1.53 10.21 10.46
C PHE A 52 -0.77 10.35 9.14
N ALA A 53 -0.20 9.27 8.62
CA ALA A 53 0.53 9.30 7.36
C ALA A 53 -0.38 9.73 6.20
N SER A 54 -1.60 9.18 6.14
CA SER A 54 -2.60 9.56 5.13
C SER A 54 -3.01 11.02 5.26
N LEU A 55 -3.28 11.51 6.48
CA LEU A 55 -3.61 12.92 6.72
C LEU A 55 -2.51 13.86 6.21
N TYR A 56 -1.25 13.60 6.56
CA TYR A 56 -0.14 14.46 6.14
C TYR A 56 0.09 14.40 4.63
N ALA A 57 -0.11 13.23 3.99
CA ALA A 57 -0.08 13.13 2.54
C ALA A 57 -1.19 13.98 1.88
N PHE A 58 -2.41 13.97 2.44
CA PHE A 58 -3.52 14.83 1.97
C PHE A 58 -3.21 16.32 2.12
N GLN A 59 -2.47 16.72 3.16
CA GLN A 59 -2.00 18.11 3.35
C GLN A 59 -0.81 18.49 2.45
N ASN A 60 -0.26 17.54 1.68
CA ASN A 60 1.00 17.66 0.98
C ASN A 60 2.21 17.96 1.90
N ASP A 61 2.13 17.58 3.19
CA ASP A 61 3.25 17.63 4.15
C ASP A 61 4.02 16.30 4.08
N LEU A 62 4.80 16.14 3.01
CA LEU A 62 5.46 14.88 2.68
C LEU A 62 6.46 14.44 3.75
N VAL A 63 7.12 15.39 4.41
CA VAL A 63 8.09 15.09 5.48
C VAL A 63 7.40 14.45 6.67
N LYS A 64 6.24 14.99 7.11
CA LYS A 64 5.48 14.36 8.19
C LYS A 64 4.84 13.05 7.77
N ALA A 65 4.38 12.94 6.53
CA ALA A 65 3.84 11.68 6.00
C ALA A 65 4.90 10.57 6.02
N GLU A 66 6.12 10.87 5.57
CA GLU A 66 7.25 9.94 5.63
C GLU A 66 7.57 9.55 7.08
N ALA A 67 7.70 10.54 7.98
CA ALA A 67 8.00 10.30 9.39
C ALA A 67 6.93 9.42 10.05
N ALA A 68 5.66 9.64 9.71
CA ALA A 68 4.55 8.81 10.18
C ALA A 68 4.65 7.37 9.68
N ARG A 69 4.95 7.13 8.39
CA ARG A 69 5.17 5.77 7.86
C ARG A 69 6.37 5.08 8.51
N ARG A 70 7.46 5.79 8.77
CA ARG A 70 8.62 5.24 9.48
C ARG A 70 8.27 4.87 10.92
N ALA A 71 7.51 5.70 11.62
CA ALA A 71 7.01 5.37 12.96
C ALA A 71 6.09 4.13 12.93
N GLN A 72 5.25 4.01 11.89
CA GLN A 72 4.39 2.83 11.70
C GLN A 72 5.23 1.55 11.55
N ILE A 73 6.27 1.56 10.72
CA ILE A 73 7.20 0.43 10.55
C ILE A 73 7.94 0.13 11.87
N ALA A 74 8.36 1.16 12.62
CA ALA A 74 9.05 0.97 13.89
C ALA A 74 8.16 0.30 14.97
N ILE A 75 6.84 0.45 14.88
CA ILE A 75 5.89 -0.27 15.73
C ILE A 75 5.85 -1.75 15.34
N ASP A 76 5.77 -2.05 14.04
CA ASP A 76 5.75 -3.43 13.54
C ASP A 76 6.34 -3.59 12.13
N GLU A 77 7.59 -4.06 12.06
CA GLU A 77 8.30 -4.24 10.79
C GLU A 77 7.84 -5.47 10.02
N SER A 78 7.12 -6.40 10.65
CA SER A 78 6.57 -7.58 9.99
C SER A 78 5.21 -7.34 9.33
N ARG A 79 4.72 -6.09 9.32
CA ARG A 79 3.48 -5.71 8.64
C ARG A 79 3.76 -5.12 7.28
N VAL A 80 3.07 -5.64 6.26
CA VAL A 80 3.27 -5.26 4.86
C VAL A 80 2.89 -3.79 4.64
N GLU A 81 1.83 -3.32 5.29
CA GLU A 81 1.22 -2.01 5.09
C GLU A 81 2.18 -0.85 5.40
N GLY A 82 3.07 -1.03 6.39
CA GLY A 82 4.07 -0.02 6.72
C GLY A 82 5.07 0.18 5.59
N TRP A 83 5.64 -0.92 5.09
CA TRP A 83 6.62 -0.90 3.99
C TRP A 83 5.99 -0.51 2.66
N LEU A 84 4.83 -1.09 2.34
CA LEU A 84 4.06 -0.77 1.15
C LEU A 84 3.67 0.71 1.14
N GLY A 85 3.13 1.23 2.24
CA GLY A 85 2.74 2.64 2.35
C GLY A 85 3.92 3.60 2.21
N LEU A 86 5.12 3.22 2.65
CA LEU A 86 6.34 4.01 2.44
C LEU A 86 6.83 3.93 0.98
N ALA A 87 6.71 2.77 0.32
CA ALA A 87 7.00 2.64 -1.10
C ALA A 87 6.05 3.50 -1.96
N GLU A 88 4.76 3.47 -1.67
CA GLU A 88 3.75 4.29 -2.35
C GLU A 88 3.95 5.79 -2.09
N HIS A 89 4.37 6.17 -0.87
CA HIS A 89 4.76 7.54 -0.55
C HIS A 89 5.83 8.07 -1.51
N PHE A 90 6.94 7.34 -1.64
CA PHE A 90 8.02 7.72 -2.55
C PHE A 90 7.66 7.59 -4.03
N HIS A 91 6.75 6.68 -4.38
CA HIS A 91 6.34 6.48 -5.78
C HIS A 91 5.38 7.57 -6.29
N TYR A 92 4.40 7.98 -5.48
CA TYR A 92 3.31 8.87 -5.91
C TYR A 92 3.46 10.32 -5.46
N TYR A 93 4.19 10.59 -4.37
CA TYR A 93 4.25 11.94 -3.78
C TYR A 93 5.64 12.56 -3.89
N ASP A 94 6.68 11.90 -3.35
CA ASP A 94 8.07 12.40 -3.42
C ASP A 94 8.76 12.08 -4.77
N GLU A 95 8.15 11.20 -5.56
CA GLU A 95 8.66 10.72 -6.86
C GLU A 95 10.10 10.18 -6.86
N ASN A 96 10.60 9.76 -5.69
CA ASN A 96 11.91 9.14 -5.52
C ASN A 96 11.84 7.63 -5.83
N LEU A 97 11.98 7.28 -7.11
CA LEU A 97 11.81 5.90 -7.59
C LEU A 97 12.82 4.92 -6.96
N GLU A 98 14.04 5.34 -6.67
CA GLU A 98 15.05 4.49 -6.03
C GLU A 98 14.64 4.11 -4.60
N LYS A 99 14.20 5.10 -3.81
CA LYS A 99 13.67 4.83 -2.46
C LYS A 99 12.40 3.98 -2.53
N ALA A 100 11.49 4.29 -3.46
CA ALA A 100 10.27 3.52 -3.66
C ALA A 100 10.59 2.04 -3.95
N PHE A 101 11.54 1.79 -4.85
CA PHE A 101 12.00 0.44 -5.19
C PHE A 101 12.62 -0.28 -3.98
N ASN A 102 13.51 0.39 -3.24
CA ASN A 102 14.12 -0.20 -2.05
C ASN A 102 13.09 -0.59 -0.98
N HIS A 103 12.01 0.19 -0.82
CA HIS A 103 10.96 -0.12 0.13
C HIS A 103 9.98 -1.19 -0.37
N ILE A 104 9.67 -1.23 -1.67
CA ILE A 104 8.78 -2.27 -2.21
C ILE A 104 9.45 -3.64 -2.18
N GLU A 105 10.77 -3.74 -2.32
CA GLU A 105 11.49 -5.01 -2.14
C GLU A 105 11.34 -5.54 -0.70
N LYS A 106 11.42 -4.65 0.30
CA LYS A 106 11.18 -5.03 1.71
C LYS A 106 9.73 -5.45 1.93
N ALA A 107 8.77 -4.70 1.39
CA ALA A 107 7.36 -5.06 1.46
C ALA A 107 7.10 -6.44 0.84
N LEU A 108 7.78 -6.78 -0.27
CA LEU A 108 7.63 -8.06 -0.95
C LEU A 108 8.13 -9.22 -0.09
N VAL A 109 9.28 -9.08 0.57
CA VAL A 109 9.76 -10.11 1.51
C VAL A 109 8.72 -10.37 2.59
N VAL A 110 8.24 -9.31 3.26
CA VAL A 110 7.25 -9.43 4.33
C VAL A 110 5.93 -10.03 3.82
N ALA A 111 5.47 -9.60 2.63
CA ALA A 111 4.23 -10.08 2.01
C ALA A 111 4.31 -11.57 1.64
N MET A 112 5.45 -12.02 1.11
CA MET A 112 5.66 -13.43 0.78
C MET A 112 5.71 -14.29 2.04
N ASP A 113 6.34 -13.81 3.12
CA ASP A 113 6.44 -14.53 4.39
C ASP A 113 5.08 -14.64 5.09
N SER A 114 4.25 -13.59 5.05
CA SER A 114 2.91 -13.56 5.67
C SER A 114 1.80 -14.08 4.76
N SER A 115 2.06 -14.21 3.45
CA SER A 115 1.05 -14.43 2.41
C SER A 115 -0.05 -13.36 2.36
N ASP A 116 0.26 -12.13 2.78
CA ASP A 116 -0.69 -11.01 2.84
C ASP A 116 -0.30 -9.92 1.83
N LEU A 117 -1.31 -9.37 1.13
CA LEU A 117 -1.14 -8.28 0.15
C LEU A 117 -0.10 -8.53 -0.96
N VAL A 118 0.25 -9.78 -1.26
CA VAL A 118 1.28 -10.14 -2.24
C VAL A 118 0.98 -9.52 -3.62
N ARG A 119 -0.27 -9.57 -4.10
CA ARG A 119 -0.65 -8.96 -5.38
C ARG A 119 -0.54 -7.45 -5.36
N GLN A 120 -0.96 -6.80 -4.29
CA GLN A 120 -0.85 -5.34 -4.16
C GLN A 120 0.63 -4.92 -4.25
N VAL A 121 1.49 -5.60 -3.50
CA VAL A 121 2.93 -5.32 -3.50
C VAL A 121 3.53 -5.53 -4.88
N LEU A 122 3.22 -6.64 -5.55
CA LEU A 122 3.71 -6.92 -6.90
C LEU A 122 3.18 -5.91 -7.93
N GLY A 123 1.91 -5.50 -7.83
CA GLY A 123 1.32 -4.46 -8.68
C GLY A 123 2.02 -3.10 -8.51
N VAL A 124 2.29 -2.69 -7.28
CA VAL A 124 3.07 -1.46 -6.99
C VAL A 124 4.51 -1.59 -7.50
N LYS A 125 5.17 -2.73 -7.29
CA LYS A 125 6.52 -3.01 -7.82
C LYS A 125 6.57 -2.87 -9.33
N ILE A 126 5.60 -3.43 -10.06
CA ILE A 126 5.51 -3.30 -11.52
C ILE A 126 5.42 -1.83 -11.94
N ARG A 127 4.56 -1.04 -11.29
CA ARG A 127 4.41 0.40 -11.61
C ARG A 127 5.70 1.18 -11.37
N ILE A 128 6.40 0.91 -10.27
CA ILE A 128 7.70 1.51 -9.97
C ILE A 128 8.74 1.11 -11.04
N CYS A 129 8.87 -0.17 -11.34
CA CYS A 129 9.82 -0.69 -12.33
C CYS A 129 9.56 -0.14 -13.74
N LEU A 130 8.28 0.03 -14.13
CA LEU A 130 7.92 0.67 -15.39
C LEU A 130 8.39 2.11 -15.46
N LYS A 131 8.19 2.91 -14.39
CA LYS A 131 8.71 4.29 -14.34
C LYS A 131 10.24 4.35 -14.37
N MET A 132 10.91 3.33 -13.84
CA MET A 132 12.37 3.20 -13.88
C MET A 132 12.92 2.61 -15.19
N ALA A 133 12.05 2.23 -16.14
CA ALA A 133 12.42 1.47 -17.34
C ALA A 133 13.16 0.15 -17.05
N ASN A 134 12.94 -0.45 -15.88
CA ASN A 134 13.52 -1.74 -15.48
C ASN A 134 12.60 -2.89 -15.89
N TYR A 135 12.53 -3.17 -17.20
CA TYR A 135 11.58 -4.13 -17.75
C TYR A 135 11.88 -5.58 -17.36
N GLN A 136 13.14 -5.92 -17.06
CA GLN A 136 13.50 -7.22 -16.49
C GLN A 136 12.80 -7.43 -15.13
N ALA A 137 12.79 -6.42 -14.26
CA ALA A 137 12.09 -6.52 -12.98
C ALA A 137 10.57 -6.51 -13.14
N VAL A 138 10.03 -5.86 -14.18
CA VAL A 138 8.60 -5.97 -14.55
C VAL A 138 8.26 -7.41 -14.91
N GLU A 139 9.05 -8.04 -15.80
CA GLU A 139 8.83 -9.43 -16.22
C GLU A 139 8.88 -10.40 -15.02
N GLN A 140 9.88 -10.25 -14.15
CA GLN A 140 10.00 -11.07 -12.94
C GLN A 140 8.79 -10.92 -12.01
N ALA A 141 8.34 -9.70 -11.74
CA ALA A 141 7.18 -9.46 -10.88
C ALA A 141 5.89 -10.00 -11.52
N LEU A 142 5.77 -9.93 -12.85
CA LEU A 142 4.62 -10.46 -13.57
C LEU A 142 4.60 -12.00 -13.57
N GLU A 143 5.75 -12.66 -13.70
CA GLU A 143 5.85 -14.12 -13.56
C GLU A 143 5.44 -14.56 -12.15
N MET A 144 5.87 -13.83 -11.12
CA MET A 144 5.42 -14.07 -9.73
C MET A 144 3.90 -13.93 -9.59
N LEU A 145 3.30 -12.87 -10.15
CA LEU A 145 1.84 -12.69 -10.13
C LEU A 145 1.09 -13.82 -10.82
N VAL A 146 1.58 -14.28 -11.97
CA VAL A 146 0.97 -15.37 -12.73
C VAL A 146 1.09 -16.70 -11.98
N GLY A 147 2.20 -16.93 -11.26
CA GLY A 147 2.41 -18.12 -10.44
C GLY A 147 1.73 -18.09 -9.07
N TYR A 148 1.37 -16.91 -8.57
CA TYR A 148 0.86 -16.76 -7.20
C TYR A 148 -0.56 -17.28 -7.02
N GLN A 149 -0.72 -18.19 -6.06
CA GLN A 149 -2.01 -18.69 -5.59
C GLN A 149 -2.28 -18.15 -4.20
N LEU A 150 -3.39 -17.41 -4.05
CA LEU A 150 -3.78 -16.87 -2.75
C LEU A 150 -4.19 -18.03 -1.82
N PRO A 151 -3.53 -18.19 -0.66
CA PRO A 151 -3.89 -19.24 0.28
C PRO A 151 -5.33 -19.07 0.80
N PRO A 152 -6.03 -20.17 1.15
CA PRO A 152 -7.34 -20.09 1.78
C PRO A 152 -7.29 -19.25 3.07
N GLY A 153 -8.18 -18.27 3.18
CA GLY A 153 -8.26 -17.37 4.35
C GLY A 153 -7.30 -16.19 4.33
N ALA A 154 -6.37 -16.13 3.39
CA ALA A 154 -5.55 -14.93 3.16
C ALA A 154 -6.36 -13.83 2.46
N PHE A 155 -6.01 -12.59 2.74
CA PHE A 155 -6.59 -11.41 2.11
C PHE A 155 -5.61 -10.82 1.10
N ASP A 156 -6.14 -10.37 -0.05
CA ASP A 156 -5.34 -9.68 -1.06
C ASP A 156 -6.27 -8.91 -1.99
N VAL A 157 -5.69 -8.00 -2.77
CA VAL A 157 -6.42 -7.27 -3.80
C VAL A 157 -6.77 -8.15 -5.01
N ALA A 158 -7.74 -7.69 -5.78
CA ALA A 158 -8.00 -8.24 -7.10
C ALA A 158 -6.79 -8.02 -8.03
N LEU A 159 -6.67 -8.84 -9.07
CA LEU A 159 -5.65 -8.61 -10.09
C LEU A 159 -5.92 -7.29 -10.82
N GLU A 160 -4.88 -6.47 -10.95
CA GLU A 160 -4.96 -5.15 -11.57
C GLU A 160 -4.45 -5.18 -13.02
N SER A 161 -4.91 -4.26 -13.87
CA SER A 161 -4.55 -4.23 -15.30
C SER A 161 -4.11 -2.87 -15.81
N ASP A 162 -4.15 -1.82 -14.99
CA ASP A 162 -3.84 -0.43 -15.35
C ASP A 162 -2.39 -0.24 -15.83
N PHE A 163 -1.48 -1.13 -15.42
CA PHE A 163 -0.08 -1.10 -15.83
C PHE A 163 0.17 -1.75 -17.20
N LEU A 164 -0.73 -2.62 -17.71
CA LEU A 164 -0.47 -3.39 -18.93
C LEU A 164 -0.35 -2.50 -20.17
N SER A 165 -1.13 -1.42 -20.25
CA SER A 165 -1.06 -0.47 -21.36
C SER A 165 0.22 0.37 -21.37
N LYS A 166 1.00 0.34 -20.28
CA LYS A 166 2.25 1.08 -20.11
C LYS A 166 3.49 0.24 -20.40
N VAL A 167 3.33 -1.07 -20.62
CA VAL A 167 4.44 -1.97 -20.98
C VAL A 167 4.81 -1.75 -22.45
N PRO A 168 6.05 -1.35 -22.78
CA PRO A 168 6.44 -1.19 -24.17
C PRO A 168 6.49 -2.53 -24.92
N LEU A 169 6.20 -2.48 -26.21
CA LEU A 169 6.19 -3.68 -27.06
C LEU A 169 7.59 -4.31 -27.12
N GLY A 170 7.68 -5.61 -26.80
CA GLY A 170 8.91 -6.39 -26.89
C GLY A 170 9.79 -6.37 -25.64
N GLU A 171 9.51 -5.49 -24.67
CA GLU A 171 10.29 -5.39 -23.42
C GLU A 171 9.91 -6.45 -22.37
N VAL A 172 8.71 -7.02 -22.49
CA VAL A 172 8.23 -8.13 -21.67
C VAL A 172 7.64 -9.19 -22.59
N SER A 173 7.82 -10.46 -22.25
CA SER A 173 7.29 -11.61 -22.99
C SER A 173 5.80 -11.46 -23.29
N ALA A 174 5.45 -11.49 -24.58
CA ALA A 174 4.07 -11.44 -25.05
C ALA A 174 3.24 -12.64 -24.55
N GLU A 175 3.89 -13.81 -24.40
CA GLU A 175 3.27 -15.00 -23.82
C GLU A 175 2.92 -14.77 -22.35
N LEU A 176 3.82 -14.16 -21.58
CA LEU A 176 3.57 -13.87 -20.17
C LEU A 176 2.43 -12.86 -19.99
N ILE A 177 2.40 -11.81 -20.81
CA ILE A 177 1.29 -10.85 -20.83
C ILE A 177 -0.04 -11.57 -21.14
N ALA A 178 -0.06 -12.47 -22.13
CA ALA A 178 -1.26 -13.22 -22.49
C ALA A 178 -1.73 -14.17 -21.37
N ARG A 179 -0.80 -14.82 -20.65
CA ARG A 179 -1.10 -15.64 -19.47
C ARG A 179 -1.75 -14.79 -18.36
N TYR A 180 -1.18 -13.63 -18.05
CA TYR A 180 -1.75 -12.71 -17.06
C TYR A 180 -3.14 -12.18 -17.46
N GLN A 181 -3.33 -11.79 -18.72
CA GLN A 181 -4.63 -11.36 -19.24
C GLN A 181 -5.68 -12.47 -19.16
N SER A 182 -5.28 -13.73 -19.35
CA SER A 182 -6.18 -14.88 -19.21
C SER A 182 -6.61 -15.08 -17.75
N LEU A 183 -5.69 -14.90 -16.79
CA LEU A 183 -6.00 -14.93 -15.36
C LEU A 183 -6.96 -13.81 -14.95
N LEU A 184 -6.77 -12.58 -15.47
CA LEU A 184 -7.70 -11.46 -15.25
C LEU A 184 -9.12 -11.83 -15.71
N LYS A 185 -9.27 -12.42 -16.90
CA LYS A 185 -10.57 -12.83 -17.43
C LYS A 185 -11.24 -13.93 -16.60
N ALA A 186 -10.46 -14.91 -16.14
CA ALA A 186 -10.97 -16.03 -15.35
C ALA A 186 -11.47 -15.61 -13.95
N ARG A 187 -11.03 -14.45 -13.45
CA ARG A 187 -11.39 -13.92 -12.12
C ARG A 187 -12.31 -12.70 -12.16
N GLY A 188 -12.53 -12.15 -13.36
CA GLY A 188 -13.43 -11.02 -13.62
C GLY A 188 -14.88 -11.43 -13.90
N THR A 189 -15.31 -12.59 -13.42
CA THR A 189 -16.70 -13.09 -13.43
C THR A 189 -17.17 -13.36 -12.01
#